data_AF-A0A084AK30-F1
#
_entry.id   AF-A0A084AK30-F1
#
_cell.length_a   1.000
_cell.length_b   1.000
_cell.length_c   1.000
_cell.angle_alpha   90.00
_cell.angle_beta   90.00
_cell.angle_gamma   90.00
#
_symmetry.space_group_name_H-M   'P 1'
#
loop_
_entity.id
_entity.type
_entity.pdbx_description
1 polymer ?
#
loop_
_entity_poly.entity_id
_entity_poly.type
_entity_poly.pdbx_seq_one_letter_code
_entity_poly.pdbx_strand_id
1 'polypeptide(L)'
;MAESSVAAGAAAAPVQVRPHPQKGRALHATRPFQPGQVLLALTPLLLLPSLSHAASVCTYCFRPGDPRACLRCHAAFYCGAACQAAHWAAVHGRECKPLRRAGRQLPTPVRALVQVLLDRDLEARVAALEGHVARRRGAAGWEDVQMMAMGASAYAGQGTSEDQLVRAVELLCKIQTNAFHRYDVDLGQVGIFLEPTLAMANHSCIPNAFVQFIGRKAILRAETPIEAGQEIEISYTGKLHLPTLQEEKGPRSVCAESPSLNLNQISVVPNLSQVKKHAAVTKPTTRSSAKTLGEALADMIDSTSTTGSLSERHSALKLQLRRCQPLMTEDLWAVSPLPQLLTEVSIYFAEKGAFASALVVACFVATSCDPYRHPAPHHPVRVKGLFMIAKLLANTAAETAALAISLKSTTPAMSLGQDAQETLQDIDQVSLCQMLLIMVLGAAPAAYMKEWDLSVMAREMLADIEQLPGREKETSLIDAWKANPRTEQSQSFFEYAVVQQVKALAGLAAAILKAEFA
;
A
#
# COMPACT_ATOMS: atom_id res chain seq x y z
N MET A 1 10.03 -8.72 -58.99
CA MET A 1 9.12 -7.91 -58.14
C MET A 1 8.40 -8.91 -57.25
N ALA A 2 9.00 -9.41 -56.17
CA ALA A 2 9.24 -8.74 -54.88
C ALA A 2 7.93 -8.19 -54.30
N GLU A 3 7.31 -8.98 -53.41
CA GLU A 3 6.59 -8.47 -52.24
C GLU A 3 6.49 -9.60 -51.21
N SER A 4 7.49 -9.65 -50.33
CA SER A 4 7.46 -10.43 -49.09
C SER A 4 6.63 -9.65 -48.08
N SER A 5 5.40 -10.11 -47.81
CA SER A 5 4.65 -9.62 -46.65
C SER A 5 5.26 -10.23 -45.38
N VAL A 6 6.13 -9.49 -44.73
CA VAL A 6 6.61 -9.79 -43.39
C VAL A 6 5.38 -9.76 -42.47
N ALA A 7 4.94 -10.94 -42.04
CA ALA A 7 3.97 -11.08 -40.96
C ALA A 7 4.61 -10.45 -39.71
N ALA A 8 4.12 -9.27 -39.32
CA ALA A 8 4.41 -8.70 -38.01
C ALA A 8 3.83 -9.66 -36.96
N GLY A 9 4.67 -10.56 -36.44
CA GLY A 9 4.28 -11.49 -35.40
C GLY A 9 3.72 -10.73 -34.20
N ALA A 10 2.48 -11.00 -33.83
CA ALA A 10 1.92 -10.52 -32.57
C ALA A 10 2.85 -10.97 -31.44
N ALA A 11 3.48 -10.00 -30.77
CA ALA A 11 4.36 -10.28 -29.65
C ALA A 11 3.61 -11.13 -28.63
N ALA A 12 4.18 -12.27 -28.24
CA ALA A 12 3.58 -13.16 -27.25
C ALA A 12 3.26 -12.36 -25.96
N ALA A 13 2.10 -12.61 -25.37
CA ALA A 13 1.69 -11.95 -24.14
C ALA A 13 2.76 -12.12 -23.04
N PRO A 14 3.06 -11.09 -22.23
CA PRO A 14 4.16 -11.10 -21.25
C PRO A 14 3.99 -12.12 -20.12
N VAL A 15 2.78 -12.61 -19.92
CA VAL A 15 2.40 -13.64 -18.95
C VAL A 15 1.32 -14.53 -19.52
N GLN A 16 1.11 -15.71 -18.93
CA GLN A 16 0.04 -16.63 -19.31
C GLN A 16 -0.45 -17.45 -18.12
N VAL A 17 -1.68 -17.94 -18.19
CA VAL A 17 -2.27 -18.81 -17.17
C VAL A 17 -2.00 -20.28 -17.54
N ARG A 18 -1.50 -21.07 -16.60
CA ARG A 18 -1.27 -22.51 -16.77
C ARG A 18 -1.81 -23.29 -15.56
N PRO A 19 -2.12 -24.59 -15.71
CA PRO A 19 -2.34 -25.47 -14.55
C PRO A 19 -1.10 -25.53 -13.65
N HIS A 20 -1.31 -25.55 -12.34
CA HIS A 20 -0.28 -25.76 -11.32
C HIS A 20 -0.56 -27.08 -10.58
N PRO A 21 0.44 -27.95 -10.34
CA PRO A 21 0.23 -29.28 -9.78
C PRO A 21 -0.50 -29.30 -8.43
N GLN A 22 -0.37 -28.24 -7.62
CA GLN A 22 -0.92 -28.17 -6.26
C GLN A 22 -1.85 -26.96 -6.01
N LYS A 23 -1.83 -25.95 -6.89
CA LYS A 23 -2.48 -24.63 -6.65
C LYS A 23 -3.63 -24.37 -7.64
N GLY A 24 -4.01 -25.36 -8.45
CA GLY A 24 -5.05 -25.22 -9.46
C GLY A 24 -4.54 -24.50 -10.70
N ARG A 25 -4.83 -23.20 -10.86
CA ARG A 25 -4.32 -22.37 -11.96
C ARG A 25 -3.30 -21.37 -11.42
N ALA A 26 -2.35 -21.00 -12.25
CA ALA A 26 -1.27 -20.10 -11.88
C ALA A 26 -0.87 -19.20 -13.04
N LEU A 27 -0.58 -17.94 -12.73
CA LEU A 27 0.01 -16.99 -13.64
C LEU A 27 1.51 -17.27 -13.77
N HIS A 28 2.03 -17.35 -15.00
CA HIS A 28 3.44 -17.59 -15.28
C HIS A 28 4.01 -16.56 -16.24
N ALA A 29 5.27 -16.18 -16.03
CA ALA A 29 5.99 -15.31 -16.94
C ALA A 29 6.28 -16.03 -18.26
N THR A 30 6.16 -15.33 -19.40
CA THR A 30 6.58 -15.87 -20.72
C THR A 30 7.96 -15.41 -21.15
N ARG A 31 8.52 -14.44 -20.43
CA ARG A 31 9.84 -13.82 -20.62
C ARG A 31 10.42 -13.40 -19.27
N PRO A 32 11.73 -13.14 -19.17
CA PRO A 32 12.29 -12.64 -17.92
C PRO A 32 11.82 -11.20 -17.60
N PHE A 33 11.77 -10.87 -16.30
CA PHE A 33 11.52 -9.54 -15.76
C PHE A 33 12.59 -9.15 -14.73
N GLN A 34 13.01 -7.89 -14.80
CA GLN A 34 13.88 -7.29 -13.79
C GLN A 34 13.05 -6.69 -12.65
N PRO A 35 13.61 -6.58 -11.43
CA PRO A 35 12.93 -5.93 -10.31
C PRO A 35 12.37 -4.56 -10.68
N GLY A 36 11.13 -4.30 -10.29
CA GLY A 36 10.42 -3.04 -10.53
C GLY A 36 9.75 -2.91 -11.90
N GLN A 37 10.03 -3.82 -12.84
CA GLN A 37 9.36 -3.82 -14.15
C GLN A 37 7.87 -4.12 -14.02
N VAL A 38 7.07 -3.54 -14.91
CA VAL A 38 5.64 -3.82 -15.03
C VAL A 38 5.45 -5.12 -15.82
N LEU A 39 4.76 -6.08 -15.22
CA LEU A 39 4.34 -7.34 -15.85
C LEU A 39 3.05 -7.12 -16.63
N LEU A 40 2.06 -6.52 -15.97
CA LEU A 40 0.72 -6.27 -16.51
C LEU A 40 0.16 -4.96 -15.94
N ALA A 41 -0.71 -4.33 -16.72
CA ALA A 41 -1.58 -3.26 -16.29
C ALA A 41 -3.02 -3.62 -16.60
N LEU A 42 -3.83 -3.73 -15.55
CA LEU A 42 -5.11 -4.41 -15.59
C LEU A 42 -6.24 -3.45 -15.23
N THR A 43 -7.22 -3.38 -16.11
CA THR A 43 -8.46 -2.63 -15.90
C THR A 43 -9.47 -3.53 -15.20
N PRO A 44 -10.22 -3.05 -14.21
CA PRO A 44 -11.08 -3.89 -13.39
C PRO A 44 -12.24 -4.47 -14.19
N LEU A 45 -12.59 -5.72 -13.86
CA LEU A 45 -13.91 -6.28 -14.14
C LEU A 45 -14.96 -5.68 -13.21
N LEU A 46 -14.65 -5.63 -11.91
CA LEU A 46 -15.46 -4.96 -10.90
C LEU A 46 -14.59 -3.98 -10.11
N LEU A 47 -15.12 -2.79 -9.86
CA LEU A 47 -14.48 -1.77 -9.06
C LEU A 47 -15.58 -1.01 -8.31
N LEU A 48 -15.70 -1.25 -7.00
CA LEU A 48 -16.79 -0.73 -6.17
C LEU A 48 -16.28 -0.11 -4.87
N PRO A 49 -16.67 1.14 -4.53
CA PRO A 49 -16.32 1.73 -3.26
C PRO A 49 -16.87 0.92 -2.08
N SER A 50 -16.21 1.01 -0.93
CA SER A 50 -16.78 0.56 0.33
C SER A 50 -17.96 1.46 0.70
N LEU A 51 -18.89 0.94 1.51
CA LEU A 51 -20.00 1.74 2.04
C LEU A 51 -19.51 2.99 2.77
N SER A 52 -18.48 2.85 3.60
CA SER A 52 -17.87 3.94 4.37
C SER A 52 -17.27 5.05 3.51
N HIS A 53 -16.86 4.74 2.27
CA HIS A 53 -16.20 5.69 1.38
C HIS A 53 -17.05 6.06 0.16
N ALA A 54 -18.29 5.56 0.05
CA ALA A 54 -19.12 5.76 -1.13
C ALA A 54 -19.34 7.24 -1.48
N ALA A 55 -19.42 8.11 -0.46
CA ALA A 55 -19.59 9.55 -0.60
C ALA A 55 -18.27 10.35 -0.60
N SER A 56 -17.11 9.72 -0.35
CA SER A 56 -15.80 10.38 -0.32
C SER A 56 -14.89 9.97 -1.48
N VAL A 57 -15.27 8.97 -2.28
CA VAL A 57 -14.57 8.60 -3.52
C VAL A 57 -15.51 8.55 -4.71
N CYS A 58 -15.02 8.97 -5.88
CA CYS A 58 -15.78 8.82 -7.11
C CYS A 58 -15.99 7.33 -7.44
N THR A 59 -17.25 6.91 -7.62
CA THR A 59 -17.62 5.52 -7.93
C THR A 59 -16.97 5.01 -9.22
N TYR A 60 -16.66 5.90 -10.16
CA TYR A 60 -15.95 5.54 -11.39
C TYR A 60 -14.43 5.65 -11.22
N CYS A 61 -13.87 6.86 -11.18
CA CYS A 61 -12.40 7.01 -11.23
C CYS A 61 -11.68 6.63 -9.94
N PHE A 62 -12.41 6.40 -8.84
CA PHE A 62 -11.88 6.09 -7.50
C PHE A 62 -11.01 7.17 -6.87
N ARG A 63 -10.99 8.38 -7.45
CA ARG A 63 -10.30 9.53 -6.87
C ARG A 63 -11.06 10.02 -5.62
N PRO A 64 -10.38 10.25 -4.49
CA PRO A 64 -10.95 10.93 -3.33
C PRO A 64 -11.46 12.35 -3.66
N GLY A 65 -12.43 12.83 -2.89
CA GLY A 65 -12.94 14.20 -2.97
C GLY A 65 -14.36 14.33 -2.45
N ASP A 66 -15.10 15.32 -2.98
CA ASP A 66 -16.52 15.54 -2.67
C ASP A 66 -17.41 15.24 -3.91
N PRO A 67 -17.56 13.94 -4.28
CA PRO A 67 -18.33 13.53 -5.44
C PRO A 67 -19.84 13.70 -5.22
N ARG A 68 -20.56 14.07 -6.28
CA ARG A 68 -22.02 14.29 -6.22
C ARG A 68 -22.79 13.00 -6.45
N ALA A 69 -23.85 12.80 -5.67
CA ALA A 69 -24.73 11.65 -5.80
C ALA A 69 -25.50 11.64 -7.14
N CYS A 70 -25.71 10.45 -7.69
CA CYS A 70 -26.62 10.22 -8.80
C CYS A 70 -28.04 10.61 -8.39
N LEU A 71 -28.64 11.57 -9.09
CA LEU A 71 -29.98 12.10 -8.79
C LEU A 71 -31.12 11.07 -8.88
N ARG A 72 -30.87 9.89 -9.45
CA ARG A 72 -31.88 8.83 -9.60
C ARG A 72 -31.87 7.82 -8.46
N CYS A 73 -30.69 7.41 -8.00
CA CYS A 73 -30.56 6.34 -7.00
C CYS A 73 -29.93 6.79 -5.68
N HIS A 74 -29.27 7.96 -5.65
CA HIS A 74 -28.54 8.50 -4.49
C HIS A 74 -27.49 7.54 -3.88
N ALA A 75 -27.06 6.51 -4.63
CA ALA A 75 -26.17 5.45 -4.15
C ALA A 75 -24.84 5.32 -4.94
N ALA A 76 -24.67 6.09 -6.02
CA ALA A 76 -23.43 6.20 -6.77
C ALA A 76 -23.03 7.68 -6.81
N PHE A 77 -21.74 7.98 -6.69
CA PHE A 77 -21.22 9.33 -6.51
C PHE A 77 -20.14 9.61 -7.56
N TYR A 78 -20.14 10.80 -8.16
CA TYR A 78 -19.22 11.15 -9.24
C TYR A 78 -18.58 12.51 -9.06
N CYS A 79 -17.28 12.60 -9.37
CA CYS A 79 -16.58 13.88 -9.40
C CYS A 79 -17.04 14.80 -10.56
N GLY A 80 -17.75 14.26 -11.56
CA GLY A 80 -18.27 15.05 -12.69
C GLY A 80 -18.98 14.21 -13.75
N ALA A 81 -19.58 14.92 -14.72
CA ALA A 81 -20.43 14.34 -15.76
C ALA A 81 -19.71 13.27 -16.60
N ALA A 82 -18.42 13.46 -16.91
CA ALA A 82 -17.63 12.49 -17.67
C ALA A 82 -17.54 11.11 -16.95
N CYS A 83 -17.27 11.12 -15.64
CA CYS A 83 -17.24 9.89 -14.85
C CYS A 83 -18.63 9.25 -14.71
N GLN A 84 -19.69 10.06 -14.58
CA GLN A 84 -21.06 9.56 -14.52
C GLN A 84 -21.45 8.89 -15.85
N ALA A 85 -21.18 9.52 -16.99
CA ALA A 85 -21.48 8.97 -18.31
C ALA A 85 -20.71 7.68 -18.59
N ALA A 86 -19.42 7.66 -18.27
CA ALA A 86 -18.58 6.47 -18.43
C ALA A 86 -19.06 5.31 -17.54
N HIS A 87 -19.43 5.56 -16.29
CA HIS A 87 -19.99 4.52 -15.42
C HIS A 87 -21.37 4.06 -15.87
N TRP A 88 -22.20 4.98 -16.38
CA TRP A 88 -23.53 4.67 -16.94
C TRP A 88 -23.43 3.64 -18.06
N ALA A 89 -22.55 3.88 -19.02
CA ALA A 89 -22.27 2.94 -20.11
C ALA A 89 -21.69 1.61 -19.60
N ALA A 90 -20.77 1.67 -18.63
CA ALA A 90 -20.08 0.49 -18.12
C ALA A 90 -21.01 -0.48 -17.39
N VAL A 91 -21.78 -0.02 -16.41
CA VAL A 91 -22.69 -0.90 -15.62
C VAL A 91 -23.81 -0.14 -14.89
N HIS A 92 -23.62 1.14 -14.57
CA HIS A 92 -24.57 1.87 -13.73
C HIS A 92 -25.96 2.01 -14.36
N GLY A 93 -26.05 2.09 -15.69
CA GLY A 93 -27.34 2.09 -16.39
C GLY A 93 -28.20 0.88 -16.06
N ARG A 94 -27.58 -0.27 -15.76
CA ARG A 94 -28.25 -1.52 -15.37
C ARG A 94 -28.55 -1.57 -13.87
N GLU A 95 -27.62 -1.17 -13.00
CA GLU A 95 -27.80 -1.24 -11.53
C GLU A 95 -28.57 -0.04 -10.91
N CYS A 96 -28.75 1.07 -11.62
CA CYS A 96 -29.37 2.29 -11.06
C CYS A 96 -30.80 2.05 -10.54
N LYS A 97 -31.64 1.31 -11.27
CA LYS A 97 -33.01 0.97 -10.86
C LYS A 97 -33.03 0.04 -9.63
N PRO A 98 -32.27 -1.07 -9.60
CA PRO A 98 -32.05 -1.87 -8.39
C PRO A 98 -31.63 -1.06 -7.16
N LEU A 99 -30.63 -0.18 -7.30
CA LEU A 99 -30.16 0.67 -6.20
C LEU A 99 -31.22 1.64 -5.71
N ARG A 100 -31.97 2.27 -6.62
CA ARG A 100 -33.10 3.14 -6.25
C ARG A 100 -34.17 2.38 -5.47
N ARG A 101 -34.51 1.15 -5.89
CA ARG A 101 -35.49 0.31 -5.20
C ARG A 101 -35.03 -0.06 -3.78
N ALA A 102 -33.73 -0.28 -3.58
CA ALA A 102 -33.19 -0.59 -2.27
C ALA A 102 -33.41 0.54 -1.25
N GLY A 103 -33.51 1.79 -1.70
CA GLY A 103 -33.71 2.97 -0.84
C GLY A 103 -32.53 3.28 0.09
N ARG A 104 -31.45 2.50 0.00
CA ARG A 104 -30.23 2.61 0.80
C ARG A 104 -29.04 2.11 0.01
N GLN A 105 -27.83 2.42 0.48
CA GLN A 105 -26.63 1.80 -0.08
C GLN A 105 -26.58 0.31 0.27
N LEU A 106 -26.24 -0.52 -0.72
CA LEU A 106 -26.08 -1.96 -0.53
C LEU A 106 -24.67 -2.27 -0.04
N PRO A 107 -24.49 -3.27 0.86
CA PRO A 107 -23.17 -3.77 1.20
C PRO A 107 -22.34 -4.07 -0.05
N THR A 108 -21.05 -3.74 -0.03
CA THR A 108 -20.18 -3.84 -1.21
C THR A 108 -20.20 -5.22 -1.88
N PRO A 109 -20.17 -6.36 -1.15
CA PRO A 109 -20.30 -7.68 -1.78
C PRO A 109 -21.66 -7.91 -2.44
N VAL A 110 -22.74 -7.42 -1.83
CA VAL A 110 -24.11 -7.50 -2.37
C VAL A 110 -24.22 -6.68 -3.65
N ARG A 111 -23.72 -5.43 -3.65
CA ARG A 111 -23.72 -4.58 -4.85
C ARG A 111 -22.88 -5.17 -5.98
N ALA A 112 -21.71 -5.74 -5.65
CA ALA A 112 -20.86 -6.43 -6.62
C ALA A 112 -21.61 -7.60 -7.28
N LEU A 113 -22.29 -8.44 -6.49
CA LEU A 113 -23.09 -9.53 -7.02
C LEU A 113 -24.28 -9.02 -7.85
N VAL A 114 -24.94 -7.92 -7.45
CA VAL A 114 -26.00 -7.30 -8.27
C VAL A 114 -25.46 -6.89 -9.65
N GLN A 115 -24.28 -6.25 -9.74
CA GLN A 115 -23.67 -5.92 -11.03
C GLN A 115 -23.42 -7.17 -11.89
N VAL A 116 -22.90 -8.23 -11.27
CA VAL A 116 -22.63 -9.51 -11.95
C VAL A 116 -23.92 -10.16 -12.45
N LEU A 117 -24.98 -10.21 -11.64
CA LEU A 117 -26.26 -10.84 -12.04
C LEU A 117 -26.97 -10.07 -13.17
N LEU A 118 -26.75 -8.76 -13.28
CA LEU A 118 -27.35 -7.88 -14.29
C LEU A 118 -26.61 -7.89 -15.63
N ASP A 119 -25.43 -8.52 -15.72
CA ASP A 119 -24.59 -8.50 -16.90
C ASP A 119 -24.03 -9.89 -17.21
N ARG A 120 -24.42 -10.45 -18.35
CA ARG A 120 -24.07 -11.81 -18.74
C ARG A 120 -22.56 -12.01 -18.97
N ASP A 121 -21.86 -10.99 -19.47
CA ASP A 121 -20.41 -11.08 -19.68
C ASP A 121 -19.67 -11.05 -18.34
N LEU A 122 -20.06 -10.14 -17.43
CA LEU A 122 -19.52 -10.11 -16.07
C LEU A 122 -19.73 -11.45 -15.37
N GLU A 123 -20.94 -11.99 -15.47
CA GLU A 123 -21.28 -13.28 -14.89
C GLU A 123 -20.42 -14.43 -15.41
N ALA A 124 -20.28 -14.56 -16.74
CA ALA A 124 -19.47 -15.62 -17.34
C ALA A 124 -18.01 -15.55 -16.88
N ARG A 125 -17.46 -14.33 -16.81
CA ARG A 125 -16.06 -14.11 -16.37
C ARG A 125 -15.86 -14.39 -14.88
N VAL A 126 -16.83 -14.04 -14.03
CA VAL A 126 -16.78 -14.38 -12.59
C VAL A 126 -17.01 -15.87 -12.38
N ALA A 127 -17.90 -16.50 -13.14
CA ALA A 127 -18.19 -17.93 -13.04
C ALA A 127 -16.98 -18.81 -13.35
N ALA A 128 -16.01 -18.32 -14.14
CA ALA A 128 -14.77 -19.02 -14.43
C ALA A 128 -13.75 -19.01 -13.27
N LEU A 129 -14.00 -18.29 -12.18
CA LEU A 129 -13.12 -18.18 -11.02
C LEU A 129 -13.38 -19.29 -10.00
N GLU A 130 -12.39 -19.54 -9.14
CA GLU A 130 -12.52 -20.46 -8.00
C GLU A 130 -13.25 -19.76 -6.84
N GLY A 131 -14.21 -20.45 -6.20
CA GLY A 131 -15.02 -19.88 -5.12
C GLY A 131 -14.85 -20.58 -3.76
N HIS A 132 -14.22 -21.74 -3.73
CA HIS A 132 -14.06 -22.64 -2.59
C HIS A 132 -15.39 -22.95 -1.87
N VAL A 133 -16.50 -23.01 -2.62
CA VAL A 133 -17.87 -23.08 -2.08
C VAL A 133 -18.03 -24.26 -1.11
N ALA A 134 -17.49 -25.43 -1.47
CA ALA A 134 -17.56 -26.63 -0.62
C ALA A 134 -16.88 -26.42 0.75
N ARG A 135 -15.68 -25.82 0.76
CA ARG A 135 -14.95 -25.49 2.01
C ARG A 135 -15.68 -24.43 2.83
N ARG A 136 -16.23 -23.41 2.16
CA ARG A 136 -16.91 -22.28 2.82
C ARG A 136 -18.25 -22.67 3.43
N ARG A 137 -18.94 -23.67 2.88
CA ARG A 137 -20.20 -24.19 3.44
C ARG A 137 -20.08 -24.69 4.88
N GLY A 138 -18.92 -25.23 5.25
CA GLY A 138 -18.64 -25.71 6.61
C GLY A 138 -18.02 -24.67 7.55
N ALA A 139 -17.80 -23.43 7.10
CA ALA A 139 -17.14 -22.39 7.87
C ALA A 139 -18.15 -21.46 8.57
N ALA A 140 -17.70 -20.80 9.65
CA ALA A 140 -18.47 -19.75 10.29
C ALA A 140 -18.81 -18.61 9.30
N GLY A 141 -20.01 -18.02 9.42
CA GLY A 141 -20.48 -16.95 8.54
C GLY A 141 -21.09 -17.41 7.20
N TRP A 142 -21.31 -18.72 7.01
CA TRP A 142 -21.98 -19.24 5.80
C TRP A 142 -23.40 -18.69 5.62
N GLU A 143 -24.17 -18.60 6.70
CA GLU A 143 -25.54 -18.06 6.69
C GLU A 143 -25.57 -16.60 6.21
N ASP A 144 -24.57 -15.79 6.60
CA ASP A 144 -24.44 -14.40 6.12
C ASP A 144 -24.19 -14.35 4.61
N VAL A 145 -23.40 -15.29 4.07
CA VAL A 145 -23.18 -15.42 2.62
C VAL A 145 -24.49 -15.74 1.91
N GLN A 146 -25.28 -16.67 2.44
CA GLN A 146 -26.59 -17.01 1.87
C GLN A 146 -27.55 -15.81 1.90
N MET A 147 -27.59 -15.07 3.01
CA MET A 147 -28.41 -13.88 3.16
C MET A 147 -28.02 -12.78 2.16
N MET A 148 -26.71 -12.51 2.03
CA MET A 148 -26.18 -11.54 1.06
C MET A 148 -26.52 -11.93 -0.38
N ALA A 149 -26.36 -13.21 -0.73
CA ALA A 149 -26.67 -13.74 -2.06
C ALA A 149 -28.17 -13.64 -2.39
N MET A 150 -29.03 -14.01 -1.43
CA MET A 150 -30.48 -13.88 -1.55
C MET A 150 -30.88 -12.42 -1.77
N GLY A 151 -30.34 -11.50 -0.98
CA GLY A 151 -30.58 -10.07 -1.13
C GLY A 151 -30.16 -9.55 -2.51
N ALA A 152 -28.97 -9.92 -2.97
CA ALA A 152 -28.49 -9.52 -4.30
C ALA A 152 -29.40 -10.04 -5.43
N SER A 153 -29.84 -11.30 -5.36
CA SER A 153 -30.75 -11.90 -6.35
C SER A 153 -32.11 -11.19 -6.39
N ALA A 154 -32.65 -10.85 -5.22
CA ALA A 154 -33.88 -10.07 -5.11
C ALA A 154 -33.73 -8.64 -5.69
N TYR A 155 -32.62 -7.95 -5.39
CA TYR A 155 -32.36 -6.62 -5.95
C TYR A 155 -32.12 -6.62 -7.46
N ALA A 156 -31.46 -7.65 -7.98
CA ALA A 156 -31.28 -7.88 -9.41
C ALA A 156 -32.60 -8.24 -10.13
N GLY A 157 -33.68 -8.51 -9.39
CA GLY A 157 -35.00 -8.86 -9.94
C GLY A 157 -35.07 -10.28 -10.49
N GLN A 158 -34.15 -11.17 -10.07
CA GLN A 158 -34.15 -12.56 -10.53
C GLN A 158 -35.06 -13.45 -9.68
N GLY A 159 -35.34 -13.08 -8.43
CA GLY A 159 -36.14 -13.88 -7.50
C GLY A 159 -35.29 -14.61 -6.48
N THR A 160 -35.91 -15.48 -5.68
CA THR A 160 -35.27 -16.19 -4.56
C THR A 160 -35.59 -17.69 -4.58
N SER A 161 -35.80 -18.26 -5.77
CA SER A 161 -35.90 -19.72 -5.90
C SER A 161 -34.58 -20.39 -5.50
N GLU A 162 -34.66 -21.68 -5.18
CA GLU A 162 -33.50 -22.45 -4.71
C GLU A 162 -32.34 -22.44 -5.73
N ASP A 163 -32.62 -22.71 -7.01
CA ASP A 163 -31.61 -22.69 -8.08
C ASP A 163 -30.93 -21.33 -8.23
N GLN A 164 -31.70 -20.25 -8.10
CA GLN A 164 -31.17 -18.89 -8.17
C GLN A 164 -30.30 -18.57 -6.97
N LEU A 165 -30.69 -19.03 -5.78
CA LEU A 165 -29.91 -18.86 -4.58
C LEU A 165 -28.59 -19.62 -4.65
N VAL A 166 -28.60 -20.88 -5.11
CA VAL A 166 -27.38 -21.69 -5.30
C VAL A 166 -26.40 -20.98 -6.24
N ARG A 167 -26.89 -20.51 -7.40
CA ARG A 167 -26.10 -19.74 -8.36
C ARG A 167 -25.57 -18.43 -7.78
N ALA A 168 -26.40 -17.67 -7.08
CA ALA A 168 -26.00 -16.40 -6.46
C ALA A 168 -24.94 -16.60 -5.37
N VAL A 169 -25.09 -17.64 -4.54
CA VAL A 169 -24.12 -18.01 -3.50
C VAL A 169 -22.78 -18.39 -4.13
N GLU A 170 -22.78 -19.21 -5.17
CA GLU A 170 -21.56 -19.58 -5.88
C GLU A 170 -20.82 -18.35 -6.43
N LEU A 171 -21.54 -17.45 -7.11
CA LEU A 171 -20.96 -16.21 -7.64
C LEU A 171 -20.45 -15.29 -6.53
N LEU A 172 -21.17 -15.16 -5.42
CA LEU A 172 -20.72 -14.35 -4.28
C LEU A 172 -19.44 -14.92 -3.67
N CYS A 173 -19.36 -16.25 -3.54
CA CYS A 173 -18.15 -16.91 -3.08
C CYS A 173 -16.98 -16.60 -4.01
N LYS A 174 -17.16 -16.68 -5.34
CA LYS A 174 -16.13 -16.34 -6.34
C LYS A 174 -15.71 -14.87 -6.24
N ILE A 175 -16.65 -13.93 -6.08
CA ILE A 175 -16.32 -12.51 -5.89
C ILE A 175 -15.46 -12.32 -4.64
N GLN A 176 -15.90 -12.86 -3.50
CA GLN A 176 -15.21 -12.66 -2.22
C GLN A 176 -13.85 -13.35 -2.15
N THR A 177 -13.66 -14.47 -2.85
CA THR A 177 -12.37 -15.19 -2.91
C THR A 177 -11.36 -14.46 -3.79
N ASN A 178 -11.80 -13.75 -4.84
CA ASN A 178 -10.91 -13.22 -5.89
C ASN A 178 -10.83 -11.68 -5.92
N ALA A 179 -11.63 -10.98 -5.11
CA ALA A 179 -11.58 -9.52 -5.04
C ALA A 179 -10.42 -9.05 -4.17
N PHE A 180 -9.64 -8.11 -4.70
CA PHE A 180 -8.59 -7.38 -4.01
C PHE A 180 -9.19 -6.22 -3.23
N HIS A 181 -8.68 -5.97 -2.04
CA HIS A 181 -8.95 -4.72 -1.34
C HIS A 181 -8.31 -3.55 -2.07
N ARG A 182 -9.12 -2.54 -2.37
CA ARG A 182 -8.66 -1.33 -3.02
C ARG A 182 -8.28 -0.31 -1.96
N TYR A 183 -7.00 0.04 -1.94
CA TYR A 183 -6.46 1.05 -1.02
C TYR A 183 -6.25 2.38 -1.74
N ASP A 184 -6.53 3.44 -1.00
CA ASP A 184 -6.12 4.81 -1.26
C ASP A 184 -5.00 5.19 -0.27
N VAL A 185 -4.18 6.17 -0.65
CA VAL A 185 -3.03 6.60 0.15
C VAL A 185 -3.50 7.24 1.46
N ASP A 186 -4.55 8.04 1.43
CA ASP A 186 -4.98 8.86 2.57
C ASP A 186 -6.20 8.25 3.25
N LEU A 187 -7.11 7.64 2.49
CA LEU A 187 -8.36 7.08 3.01
C LEU A 187 -8.27 5.60 3.42
N GLY A 188 -7.13 4.93 3.22
CA GLY A 188 -6.98 3.52 3.54
C GLY A 188 -7.82 2.62 2.62
N GLN A 189 -8.55 1.65 3.15
CA GLN A 189 -9.34 0.72 2.32
C GLN A 189 -10.63 1.37 1.81
N VAL A 190 -10.63 1.79 0.55
CA VAL A 190 -11.73 2.54 -0.08
C VAL A 190 -12.69 1.67 -0.88
N GLY A 191 -12.41 0.38 -1.08
CA GLY A 191 -13.31 -0.51 -1.81
C GLY A 191 -12.74 -1.86 -2.19
N ILE A 192 -13.28 -2.44 -3.27
CA ILE A 192 -12.80 -3.69 -3.86
C ILE A 192 -12.48 -3.52 -5.36
N PHE A 193 -11.54 -4.32 -5.83
CA PHE A 193 -11.13 -4.45 -7.22
C PHE A 193 -11.11 -5.93 -7.58
N LEU A 194 -11.73 -6.33 -8.69
CA LEU A 194 -11.63 -7.69 -9.20
C LEU A 194 -11.24 -7.64 -10.66
N GLU A 195 -10.18 -8.35 -11.01
CA GLU A 195 -9.79 -8.61 -12.40
C GLU A 195 -9.37 -10.09 -12.50
N PRO A 196 -10.03 -10.90 -13.36
CA PRO A 196 -9.81 -12.34 -13.41
C PRO A 196 -8.37 -12.78 -13.69
N THR A 197 -7.62 -12.06 -14.52
CA THR A 197 -6.23 -12.41 -14.84
C THR A 197 -5.33 -12.24 -13.63
N LEU A 198 -5.48 -11.13 -12.89
CA LEU A 198 -4.76 -10.86 -11.65
C LEU A 198 -5.09 -11.91 -10.58
N ALA A 199 -6.34 -12.35 -10.51
CA ALA A 199 -6.79 -13.36 -9.56
C ALA A 199 -6.14 -14.75 -9.78
N MET A 200 -5.41 -14.95 -10.90
CA MET A 200 -4.65 -16.18 -11.15
C MET A 200 -3.23 -16.14 -10.56
N ALA A 201 -2.76 -15.00 -10.05
CA ALA A 201 -1.49 -14.93 -9.35
C ALA A 201 -1.64 -15.55 -7.95
N ASN A 202 -0.93 -16.65 -7.68
CA ASN A 202 -1.06 -17.37 -6.41
C ASN A 202 -0.38 -16.67 -5.25
N HIS A 203 -0.67 -17.14 -4.03
CA HIS A 203 -0.03 -16.63 -2.82
C HIS A 203 1.38 -17.19 -2.61
N SER A 204 2.31 -16.32 -2.24
CA SER A 204 3.55 -16.66 -1.53
C SER A 204 3.83 -15.66 -0.41
N CYS A 205 4.40 -16.13 0.71
CA CYS A 205 4.89 -15.29 1.79
C CYS A 205 6.19 -14.56 1.42
N ILE A 206 6.94 -15.07 0.44
CA ILE A 206 8.10 -14.42 -0.19
C ILE A 206 7.75 -14.23 -1.67
N PRO A 207 6.85 -13.28 -1.99
CA PRO A 207 6.37 -13.12 -3.36
C PRO A 207 7.47 -12.60 -4.28
N ASN A 208 7.34 -12.89 -5.57
CA ASN A 208 8.19 -12.33 -6.61
C ASN A 208 7.55 -11.16 -7.34
N ALA A 209 6.27 -10.84 -7.06
CA ALA A 209 5.56 -9.69 -7.59
C ALA A 209 4.65 -9.04 -6.53
N PHE A 210 4.29 -7.78 -6.78
CA PHE A 210 3.32 -7.04 -5.96
C PHE A 210 2.33 -6.26 -6.84
N VAL A 211 1.18 -5.92 -6.26
CA VAL A 211 0.12 -5.14 -6.92
C VAL A 211 0.18 -3.69 -6.44
N GLN A 212 0.26 -2.76 -7.39
CA GLN A 212 0.17 -1.33 -7.14
C GLN A 212 -1.05 -0.75 -7.86
N PHE A 213 -1.92 -0.04 -7.15
CA PHE A 213 -3.05 0.61 -7.79
C PHE A 213 -2.68 2.03 -8.27
N ILE A 214 -2.98 2.33 -9.53
CA ILE A 214 -2.79 3.66 -10.14
C ILE A 214 -4.06 4.03 -10.89
N GLY A 215 -4.76 5.07 -10.43
CA GLY A 215 -6.08 5.42 -10.95
C GLY A 215 -7.00 4.20 -10.93
N ARG A 216 -7.67 3.85 -12.04
CA ARG A 216 -8.53 2.66 -12.07
C ARG A 216 -7.78 1.34 -12.23
N LYS A 217 -6.47 1.34 -12.50
CA LYS A 217 -5.72 0.15 -12.90
C LYS A 217 -5.05 -0.54 -11.71
N ALA A 218 -4.91 -1.86 -11.79
CA ALA A 218 -3.93 -2.62 -11.02
C ALA A 218 -2.67 -2.82 -11.87
N ILE A 219 -1.53 -2.39 -11.36
CA ILE A 219 -0.23 -2.52 -11.99
C ILE A 219 0.54 -3.62 -11.25
N LEU A 220 0.68 -4.78 -11.90
CA LEU A 220 1.44 -5.90 -11.38
C LEU A 220 2.92 -5.69 -11.71
N ARG A 221 3.78 -5.64 -10.69
CA ARG A 221 5.22 -5.32 -10.84
C ARG A 221 6.08 -6.40 -10.21
N ALA A 222 7.25 -6.63 -10.79
CA ALA A 222 8.25 -7.54 -10.25
C ALA A 222 8.82 -6.99 -8.93
N GLU A 223 8.80 -7.80 -7.88
CA GLU A 223 9.48 -7.51 -6.61
C GLU A 223 10.94 -7.94 -6.66
N THR A 224 11.18 -9.12 -7.26
CA THR A 224 12.47 -9.78 -7.45
C THR A 224 12.68 -10.07 -8.94
N PRO A 225 13.86 -10.55 -9.38
CA PRO A 225 14.01 -11.06 -10.74
C PRO A 225 13.06 -12.26 -10.98
N ILE A 226 12.41 -12.30 -12.14
CA ILE A 226 11.50 -13.39 -12.54
C ILE A 226 12.01 -13.98 -13.86
N GLU A 227 12.19 -15.29 -13.92
CA GLU A 227 12.63 -15.99 -15.14
C GLU A 227 11.44 -16.37 -16.04
N ALA A 228 11.72 -16.63 -17.32
CA ALA A 228 10.71 -17.14 -18.24
C ALA A 228 10.22 -18.53 -17.78
N GLY A 229 8.91 -18.71 -17.73
CA GLY A 229 8.28 -19.95 -17.26
C GLY A 229 8.10 -20.04 -15.75
N GLN A 230 8.64 -19.10 -14.97
CA GLN A 230 8.44 -19.05 -13.51
C GLN A 230 7.00 -18.63 -13.16
N GLU A 231 6.45 -19.21 -12.10
CA GLU A 231 5.18 -18.78 -11.51
C GLU A 231 5.31 -17.35 -10.96
N ILE A 232 4.28 -16.53 -11.16
CA ILE A 232 4.16 -15.18 -10.61
C ILE A 232 3.26 -15.26 -9.38
N GLU A 233 3.83 -14.90 -8.24
CA GLU A 233 3.21 -15.00 -6.93
C GLU A 233 3.17 -13.63 -6.24
N ILE A 234 2.08 -13.36 -5.56
CA ILE A 234 1.84 -12.13 -4.79
C ILE A 234 1.52 -12.48 -3.33
N SER A 235 1.63 -11.52 -2.41
CA SER A 235 1.05 -11.72 -1.08
C SER A 235 -0.44 -11.41 -1.10
N TYR A 236 -1.29 -12.36 -0.71
CA TYR A 236 -2.74 -12.13 -0.55
C TYR A 236 -3.04 -11.28 0.68
N THR A 237 -2.18 -11.41 1.67
CA THR A 237 -2.25 -10.62 2.87
C THR A 237 -1.38 -9.38 2.63
N GLY A 238 -2.03 -8.25 2.29
CA GLY A 238 -1.38 -6.92 2.23
C GLY A 238 -0.95 -6.40 3.61
N LYS A 239 -1.44 -7.06 4.65
CA LYS A 239 -0.85 -7.13 5.98
C LYS A 239 0.01 -8.40 5.96
N LEU A 240 1.17 -8.49 6.60
CA LEU A 240 1.69 -9.82 7.01
C LEU A 240 0.76 -10.42 8.09
N HIS A 241 -0.55 -10.44 7.85
CA HIS A 241 -1.44 -11.42 8.43
C HIS A 241 -0.91 -12.74 7.90
N LEU A 242 -0.37 -13.54 8.79
CA LEU A 242 -0.28 -14.97 8.63
C LEU A 242 -1.74 -15.46 8.74
N PRO A 243 -2.49 -15.75 7.65
CA PRO A 243 -3.64 -16.61 7.86
C PRO A 243 -3.06 -17.96 8.26
N THR A 244 -3.63 -18.49 9.33
CA THR A 244 -3.42 -19.85 9.79
C THR A 244 -3.37 -20.85 8.65
N LEU A 245 -2.45 -21.81 8.79
CA LEU A 245 -2.12 -22.95 7.92
C LEU A 245 -1.02 -22.70 6.87
N GLN A 246 0.22 -22.40 7.31
CA GLN A 246 1.41 -23.26 7.02
C GLN A 246 2.80 -22.65 7.29
N GLU A 247 2.97 -21.39 7.69
CA GLU A 247 4.36 -20.85 7.81
C GLU A 247 4.71 -20.14 9.12
N GLU A 248 5.91 -20.44 9.62
CA GLU A 248 6.44 -20.14 10.96
C GLU A 248 7.26 -18.83 11.05
N LYS A 249 7.28 -18.00 9.99
CA LYS A 249 8.30 -16.93 9.83
C LYS A 249 7.70 -15.52 9.97
N GLY A 250 8.25 -14.72 10.88
CA GLY A 250 7.92 -13.29 11.01
C GLY A 250 8.57 -12.42 9.92
N PRO A 251 8.24 -11.12 9.84
CA PRO A 251 8.66 -10.22 8.75
C PRO A 251 10.18 -10.21 8.49
N ARG A 252 11.00 -10.11 9.55
CA ARG A 252 12.47 -10.14 9.40
C ARG A 252 13.01 -11.47 8.91
N SER A 253 12.37 -12.60 9.26
CA SER A 253 12.77 -13.92 8.76
C SER A 253 12.46 -14.04 7.27
N VAL A 254 11.29 -13.57 6.84
CA VAL A 254 10.89 -13.48 5.41
C VAL A 254 11.86 -12.56 4.65
N CYS A 255 12.17 -11.39 5.20
CA CYS A 255 13.11 -10.43 4.61
C CYS A 255 14.52 -11.02 4.43
N ALA A 256 15.01 -11.78 5.42
CA ALA A 256 16.34 -12.40 5.38
C ALA A 256 16.53 -13.38 4.21
N GLU A 257 15.44 -13.94 3.69
CA GLU A 257 15.41 -14.88 2.56
C GLU A 257 15.12 -14.19 1.23
N SER A 258 14.79 -12.90 1.24
CA SER A 258 14.39 -12.18 0.03
C SER A 258 15.55 -12.02 -0.96
N PRO A 259 15.34 -12.33 -2.25
CA PRO A 259 16.30 -12.04 -3.31
C PRO A 259 16.57 -10.54 -3.50
N SER A 260 15.68 -9.66 -3.02
CA SER A 260 15.75 -8.20 -3.22
C SER A 260 16.66 -7.47 -2.24
N LEU A 261 17.31 -8.17 -1.29
CA LEU A 261 18.21 -7.54 -0.32
C LEU A 261 19.35 -6.74 -0.99
N ASN A 262 19.88 -7.23 -2.11
CA ASN A 262 20.98 -6.58 -2.86
C ASN A 262 20.55 -5.30 -3.60
N LEU A 263 19.24 -5.07 -3.77
CA LEU A 263 18.72 -3.87 -4.44
C LEU A 263 18.81 -2.62 -3.55
N ASN A 264 19.12 -2.79 -2.27
CA ASN A 264 19.01 -1.72 -1.28
C ASN A 264 20.20 -0.77 -1.22
N GLN A 265 21.25 -0.97 -2.03
CA GLN A 265 22.48 -0.15 -2.02
C GLN A 265 22.23 1.36 -2.08
N ILE A 266 21.17 1.78 -2.77
CA ILE A 266 20.75 3.18 -2.93
C ILE A 266 19.43 3.48 -2.22
N SER A 267 19.21 2.85 -1.06
CA SER A 267 18.06 3.07 -0.19
C SER A 267 18.50 3.63 1.15
N VAL A 268 17.55 4.10 1.96
CA VAL A 268 17.81 4.58 3.34
C VAL A 268 18.33 3.48 4.29
N VAL A 269 18.36 2.21 3.86
CA VAL A 269 18.99 1.08 4.59
C VAL A 269 19.89 0.31 3.62
N PRO A 270 21.09 0.81 3.28
CA PRO A 270 21.94 0.22 2.25
C PRO A 270 22.42 -1.20 2.58
N ASN A 271 22.64 -1.48 3.87
CA ASN A 271 23.12 -2.76 4.37
C ASN A 271 21.98 -3.67 4.89
N LEU A 272 20.85 -3.73 4.18
CA LEU A 272 19.68 -4.49 4.62
C LEU A 272 19.97 -5.98 4.88
N SER A 273 21.01 -6.54 4.25
CA SER A 273 21.49 -7.91 4.49
C SER A 273 21.88 -8.19 5.95
N GLN A 274 22.16 -7.16 6.76
CA GLN A 274 22.41 -7.30 8.20
C GLN A 274 21.19 -7.85 8.96
N VAL A 275 19.98 -7.82 8.38
CA VAL A 275 18.78 -8.47 8.96
C VAL A 275 19.03 -9.94 9.31
N LYS A 276 19.91 -10.64 8.56
CA LYS A 276 20.29 -12.04 8.81
C LYS A 276 20.90 -12.27 10.19
N LYS A 277 21.44 -11.22 10.82
CA LYS A 277 22.07 -11.27 12.16
C LYS A 277 21.07 -10.98 13.30
N HIS A 278 19.87 -10.48 12.98
CA HIS A 278 18.90 -10.04 13.97
C HIS A 278 18.34 -11.22 14.80
N ALA A 279 18.03 -11.00 16.09
CA ALA A 279 17.51 -12.03 17.00
C ALA A 279 16.22 -12.69 16.47
N ALA A 280 15.30 -11.91 15.90
CA ALA A 280 14.10 -12.38 15.21
C ALA A 280 14.34 -13.24 13.94
N VAL A 281 15.60 -13.49 13.56
CA VAL A 281 15.99 -14.42 12.49
C VAL A 281 16.80 -15.57 13.09
N THR A 282 17.77 -15.25 13.95
CA THR A 282 18.74 -16.23 14.48
C THR A 282 18.22 -17.03 15.68
N LYS A 283 17.32 -16.48 16.49
CA LYS A 283 16.83 -17.12 17.73
C LYS A 283 15.41 -17.69 17.53
N PRO A 284 15.20 -19.02 17.71
CA PRO A 284 13.87 -19.62 17.64
C PRO A 284 12.86 -19.01 18.63
N THR A 285 13.31 -18.68 19.85
CA THR A 285 12.47 -18.09 20.89
C THR A 285 11.90 -16.73 20.49
N THR A 286 12.74 -15.84 19.95
CA THR A 286 12.31 -14.52 19.46
C THR A 286 11.40 -14.63 18.24
N ARG A 287 11.63 -15.61 17.35
CA ARG A 287 10.71 -15.90 16.23
C ARG A 287 9.32 -16.31 16.72
N SER A 288 9.26 -17.20 17.70
CA SER A 288 8.00 -17.60 18.32
C SER A 288 7.31 -16.44 19.02
N SER A 289 8.06 -15.62 19.78
CA SER A 289 7.50 -14.43 20.46
C SER A 289 6.89 -13.45 19.46
N ALA A 290 7.61 -13.14 18.37
CA ALA A 290 7.13 -12.25 17.31
C ALA A 290 5.81 -12.73 16.70
N LYS A 291 5.67 -14.04 16.49
CA LYS A 291 4.43 -14.64 15.97
C LYS A 291 3.30 -14.51 16.99
N THR A 292 3.49 -15.03 18.20
CA THR A 292 2.46 -15.05 19.24
C THR A 292 1.96 -13.64 19.56
N LEU A 293 2.88 -12.68 19.71
CA LEU A 293 2.53 -11.28 19.95
C LEU A 293 1.83 -10.65 18.75
N GLY A 294 2.30 -10.90 17.52
CA GLY A 294 1.65 -10.38 16.31
C GLY A 294 0.21 -10.88 16.14
N GLU A 295 -0.03 -12.18 16.40
CA GLU A 295 -1.36 -12.80 16.34
C GLU A 295 -2.28 -12.26 17.45
N ALA A 296 -1.77 -12.13 18.68
CA ALA A 296 -2.54 -11.62 19.82
C ALA A 296 -2.95 -10.14 19.68
N LEU A 297 -2.29 -9.39 18.80
CA LEU A 297 -2.52 -7.96 18.55
C LEU A 297 -3.16 -7.71 17.17
N ALA A 298 -3.57 -8.76 16.46
CA ALA A 298 -4.11 -8.66 15.11
C ALA A 298 -5.45 -7.88 15.06
N ASP A 299 -6.25 -8.01 16.12
CA ASP A 299 -7.51 -7.27 16.35
C ASP A 299 -7.34 -5.75 16.30
N MET A 300 -6.16 -5.25 16.68
CA MET A 300 -5.90 -3.82 16.70
C MET A 300 -5.78 -3.21 15.31
N ILE A 301 -5.41 -3.99 14.29
CA ILE A 301 -5.14 -3.44 12.96
C ILE A 301 -6.40 -2.82 12.32
N ASP A 302 -7.59 -3.32 12.67
CA ASP A 302 -8.86 -2.81 12.15
C ASP A 302 -9.51 -1.75 13.06
N SER A 303 -8.95 -1.54 14.27
CA SER A 303 -9.42 -0.53 15.25
C SER A 303 -8.51 0.69 15.36
N THR A 304 -7.45 0.80 14.54
CA THR A 304 -6.70 2.06 14.35
C THR A 304 -7.55 3.06 13.56
N SER A 305 -8.68 3.48 14.12
CA SER A 305 -9.51 4.52 13.53
C SER A 305 -8.93 5.89 13.91
N THR A 306 -8.67 6.71 12.90
CA THR A 306 -8.21 8.10 13.00
C THR A 306 -9.35 9.09 13.28
N THR A 307 -10.57 8.60 13.50
CA THR A 307 -11.74 9.45 13.67
C THR A 307 -11.88 9.85 15.13
N GLY A 308 -11.76 11.15 15.41
CA GLY A 308 -11.87 11.73 16.74
C GLY A 308 -11.04 13.00 16.87
N SER A 309 -11.23 13.73 17.96
CA SER A 309 -10.37 14.84 18.34
C SER A 309 -8.92 14.39 18.59
N LEU A 310 -7.96 15.32 18.52
CA LEU A 310 -6.55 15.03 18.82
C LEU A 310 -6.37 14.39 20.21
N SER A 311 -7.20 14.76 21.20
CA SER A 311 -7.14 14.20 22.56
C SER A 311 -7.59 12.73 22.61
N GLU A 312 -8.68 12.41 21.90
CA GLU A 312 -9.19 11.03 21.81
C GLU A 312 -8.19 10.14 21.06
N ARG A 313 -7.63 10.64 19.96
CA ARG A 313 -6.57 9.93 19.21
C ARG A 313 -5.33 9.70 20.05
N HIS A 314 -4.88 10.70 20.82
CA HIS A 314 -3.75 10.56 21.73
C HIS A 314 -3.99 9.45 22.76
N SER A 315 -5.16 9.45 23.39
CA SER A 315 -5.55 8.42 24.38
C SER A 315 -5.59 7.02 23.76
N ALA A 316 -6.14 6.88 22.55
CA ALA A 316 -6.19 5.62 21.83
C ALA A 316 -4.79 5.11 21.45
N LEU A 317 -3.96 5.97 20.85
CA LEU A 317 -2.58 5.64 20.50
C LEU A 317 -1.75 5.25 21.72
N LYS A 318 -1.91 5.96 22.84
CA LYS A 318 -1.26 5.63 24.12
C LYS A 318 -1.60 4.22 24.59
N LEU A 319 -2.89 3.86 24.58
CA LEU A 319 -3.34 2.52 24.97
C LEU A 319 -2.81 1.43 24.02
N GLN A 320 -2.86 1.68 22.71
CA GLN A 320 -2.41 0.74 21.69
C GLN A 320 -0.89 0.51 21.74
N LEU A 321 -0.10 1.58 21.92
CA LEU A 321 1.36 1.49 22.08
C LEU A 321 1.73 0.74 23.37
N ARG A 322 1.01 0.96 24.48
CA ARG A 322 1.20 0.19 25.72
C ARG A 322 0.96 -1.30 25.51
N ARG A 323 -0.09 -1.69 24.77
CA ARG A 323 -0.32 -3.10 24.38
C ARG A 323 0.82 -3.67 23.53
N CYS A 324 1.50 -2.84 22.75
CA CYS A 324 2.63 -3.24 21.90
C CYS A 324 4.00 -3.16 22.60
N GLN A 325 4.06 -2.76 23.87
CA GLN A 325 5.31 -2.66 24.63
C GLN A 325 6.17 -3.95 24.59
N PRO A 326 5.61 -5.17 24.65
CA PRO A 326 6.41 -6.40 24.53
C PRO A 326 7.18 -6.48 23.20
N LEU A 327 6.53 -6.12 22.08
CA LEU A 327 7.17 -6.08 20.76
C LEU A 327 8.31 -5.04 20.73
N MET A 328 8.08 -3.85 21.29
CA MET A 328 9.08 -2.78 21.33
C MET A 328 10.31 -3.18 22.15
N THR A 329 10.09 -3.85 23.29
CA THR A 329 11.16 -4.29 24.20
C THR A 329 12.03 -5.37 23.57
N GLU A 330 11.46 -6.22 22.71
CA GLU A 330 12.19 -7.25 21.95
C GLU A 330 12.76 -6.76 20.61
N ASP A 331 12.76 -5.44 20.35
CA ASP A 331 13.20 -4.83 19.08
C ASP A 331 12.40 -5.32 17.84
N LEU A 332 11.15 -5.75 18.03
CA LEU A 332 10.27 -6.35 17.02
C LEU A 332 9.43 -5.32 16.23
N TRP A 333 10.01 -4.16 15.92
CA TRP A 333 9.31 -3.02 15.28
C TRP A 333 8.60 -3.33 13.96
N ALA A 334 9.11 -4.29 13.17
CA ALA A 334 8.51 -4.66 11.89
C ALA A 334 7.26 -5.56 12.02
N VAL A 335 6.94 -6.05 13.23
CA VAL A 335 5.78 -6.92 13.49
C VAL A 335 4.52 -6.06 13.64
N SER A 336 3.46 -6.40 12.90
CA SER A 336 2.18 -5.69 13.02
C SER A 336 1.57 -5.89 14.41
N PRO A 337 0.90 -4.87 14.98
CA PRO A 337 0.49 -3.60 14.36
C PRO A 337 1.48 -2.43 14.51
N LEU A 338 2.69 -2.63 15.04
CA LEU A 338 3.63 -1.53 15.35
C LEU A 338 3.90 -0.58 14.15
N PRO A 339 4.22 -1.04 12.94
CA PRO A 339 4.45 -0.16 11.80
C PRO A 339 3.25 0.74 11.47
N GLN A 340 2.04 0.19 11.57
CA GLN A 340 0.79 0.91 11.33
C GLN A 340 0.58 1.96 12.42
N LEU A 341 0.73 1.58 13.69
CA LEU A 341 0.61 2.50 14.83
C LEU A 341 1.65 3.63 14.77
N LEU A 342 2.90 3.33 14.43
CA LEU A 342 3.94 4.35 14.31
C LEU A 342 3.68 5.31 13.14
N THR A 343 3.12 4.82 12.03
CA THR A 343 2.66 5.68 10.95
C THR A 343 1.56 6.63 11.44
N GLU A 344 0.58 6.12 12.20
CA GLU A 344 -0.47 6.94 12.80
C GLU A 344 0.05 7.95 13.83
N VAL A 345 1.09 7.59 14.60
CA VAL A 345 1.77 8.53 15.51
C VAL A 345 2.45 9.65 14.73
N SER A 346 3.11 9.34 13.62
CA SER A 346 3.72 10.36 12.75
C SER A 346 2.66 11.33 12.20
N ILE A 347 1.53 10.79 11.72
CA ILE A 347 0.39 11.58 11.24
C ILE A 347 -0.18 12.45 12.38
N TYR A 348 -0.39 11.88 13.57
CA TYR A 348 -0.86 12.61 14.75
C TYR A 348 0.04 13.81 15.09
N PHE A 349 1.36 13.62 15.11
CA PHE A 349 2.30 14.72 15.34
C PHE A 349 2.23 15.78 14.26
N ALA A 350 2.12 15.38 12.99
CA ALA A 350 1.99 16.32 11.88
C ALA A 350 0.71 17.17 11.98
N GLU A 351 -0.42 16.57 12.34
CA GLU A 351 -1.68 17.28 12.56
C GLU A 351 -1.65 18.23 13.78
N LYS A 352 -0.88 17.88 14.81
CA LYS A 352 -0.60 18.75 15.97
C LYS A 352 0.35 19.90 15.62
N GLY A 353 0.95 19.88 14.42
CA GLY A 353 1.98 20.83 13.99
C GLY A 353 3.35 20.59 14.61
N ALA A 354 3.62 19.38 15.14
CA ALA A 354 4.93 18.98 15.66
C ALA A 354 5.74 18.26 14.58
N PHE A 355 6.16 18.98 13.54
CA PHE A 355 6.72 18.36 12.33
C PHE A 355 8.05 17.66 12.57
N ALA A 356 8.91 18.17 13.46
CA ALA A 356 10.17 17.50 13.81
C ALA A 356 9.94 16.12 14.44
N SER A 357 8.99 16.00 15.38
CA SER A 357 8.63 14.71 15.99
C SER A 357 7.98 13.76 14.99
N ALA A 358 7.11 14.29 14.11
CA ALA A 358 6.51 13.50 13.04
C ALA A 358 7.57 12.92 12.10
N LEU A 359 8.56 13.74 11.72
CA LEU A 359 9.67 13.38 10.85
C LEU A 359 10.56 12.30 11.48
N VAL A 360 10.90 12.43 12.76
CA VAL A 360 11.68 11.42 13.49
C VAL A 360 10.98 10.06 13.45
N VAL A 361 9.67 10.01 13.74
CA VAL A 361 8.91 8.75 13.71
C VAL A 361 8.81 8.21 12.29
N ALA A 362 8.62 9.06 11.28
CA ALA A 362 8.61 8.65 9.86
C ALA A 362 9.95 8.03 9.43
N CYS A 363 11.07 8.66 9.78
CA CYS A 363 12.42 8.14 9.54
C CYS A 363 12.63 6.79 10.23
N PHE A 364 12.13 6.63 11.46
CA PHE A 364 12.19 5.37 12.18
C PHE A 364 11.38 4.27 11.50
N VAL A 365 10.17 4.54 11.03
CA VAL A 365 9.38 3.55 10.25
C VAL A 365 10.12 3.14 8.96
N ALA A 366 10.68 4.12 8.24
CA ALA A 366 11.39 3.89 6.99
C ALA A 366 12.71 3.12 7.13
N THR A 367 13.27 3.03 8.35
CA THR A 367 14.56 2.37 8.63
C THR A 367 14.45 1.11 9.47
N SER A 368 13.50 1.07 10.41
CA SER A 368 13.33 0.00 11.42
C SER A 368 12.14 -0.93 11.14
N CYS A 369 11.22 -0.53 10.26
CA CYS A 369 9.98 -1.28 9.98
C CYS A 369 9.88 -1.71 8.51
N ASP A 370 9.71 -0.76 7.59
CA ASP A 370 9.27 -1.04 6.22
C ASP A 370 10.25 -1.86 5.38
N PRO A 371 11.58 -1.63 5.43
CA PRO A 371 12.55 -2.46 4.69
C PRO A 371 12.49 -3.95 5.07
N TYR A 372 12.03 -4.26 6.28
CA TYR A 372 11.92 -5.65 6.76
C TYR A 372 10.56 -6.29 6.47
N ARG A 373 9.58 -5.49 6.04
CA ARG A 373 8.27 -5.98 5.58
C ARG A 373 8.20 -6.05 4.07
N HIS A 374 8.92 -5.14 3.42
CA HIS A 374 8.93 -4.95 1.97
C HIS A 374 10.39 -4.76 1.51
N PRO A 375 11.13 -5.87 1.29
CA PRO A 375 12.57 -5.80 1.04
C PRO A 375 12.94 -5.03 -0.24
N ALA A 376 12.06 -5.03 -1.25
CA ALA A 376 12.26 -4.26 -2.47
C ALA A 376 12.15 -2.75 -2.22
N PRO A 377 13.17 -1.94 -2.58
CA PRO A 377 13.16 -0.49 -2.35
C PRO A 377 12.09 0.23 -3.18
N HIS A 378 11.69 -0.33 -4.33
CA HIS A 378 10.64 0.20 -5.19
C HIS A 378 9.22 -0.24 -4.77
N HIS A 379 9.07 -0.92 -3.63
CA HIS A 379 7.75 -1.30 -3.11
C HIS A 379 6.95 -0.04 -2.71
N PRO A 380 5.65 0.09 -3.08
CA PRO A 380 4.86 1.30 -2.91
C PRO A 380 4.81 1.83 -1.47
N VAL A 381 4.79 0.94 -0.48
CA VAL A 381 4.84 1.32 0.95
C VAL A 381 6.13 2.07 1.29
N ARG A 382 7.28 1.57 0.82
CA ARG A 382 8.57 2.24 1.06
C ARG A 382 8.65 3.58 0.34
N VAL A 383 8.18 3.63 -0.90
CA VAL A 383 8.15 4.87 -1.68
C VAL A 383 7.25 5.92 -1.02
N LYS A 384 6.10 5.50 -0.47
CA LYS A 384 5.22 6.35 0.34
C LYS A 384 5.92 6.86 1.60
N GLY A 385 6.64 5.99 2.32
CA GLY A 385 7.43 6.39 3.49
C GLY A 385 8.48 7.45 3.16
N LEU A 386 9.23 7.28 2.07
CA LEU A 386 10.21 8.27 1.60
C LEU A 386 9.55 9.62 1.25
N PHE A 387 8.42 9.57 0.55
CA PHE A 387 7.67 10.78 0.21
C PHE A 387 7.10 11.49 1.45
N MET A 388 6.65 10.74 2.46
CA MET A 388 6.20 11.29 3.73
C MET A 388 7.34 12.03 4.46
N ILE A 389 8.54 11.44 4.50
CA ILE A 389 9.74 12.11 5.05
C ILE A 389 10.02 13.42 4.30
N ALA A 390 10.00 13.40 2.96
CA ALA A 390 10.21 14.61 2.15
C ALA A 390 9.17 15.70 2.43
N LYS A 391 7.88 15.33 2.53
CA LYS A 391 6.81 16.27 2.90
C LYS A 391 7.01 16.86 4.29
N LEU A 392 7.42 16.06 5.27
CA LEU A 392 7.65 16.53 6.64
C LEU A 392 8.86 17.47 6.71
N LEU A 393 9.95 17.17 6.00
CA LEU A 393 11.12 18.05 5.86
C LEU A 393 10.74 19.43 5.29
N ALA A 394 9.85 19.48 4.30
CA ALA A 394 9.38 20.75 3.74
C ALA A 394 8.64 21.63 4.77
N ASN A 395 8.12 21.04 5.86
CA ASN A 395 7.40 21.75 6.91
C ASN A 395 8.25 22.06 8.15
N THR A 396 9.46 21.48 8.30
CA THR A 396 10.34 21.74 9.46
C THR A 396 11.14 23.04 9.35
N ALA A 397 11.19 23.67 8.18
CA ALA A 397 11.99 24.87 7.93
C ALA A 397 11.58 26.08 8.79
N ALA A 398 10.27 26.30 9.01
CA ALA A 398 9.79 27.42 9.81
C ALA A 398 10.12 27.26 11.31
N GLU A 399 10.01 26.04 11.85
CA GLU A 399 10.33 25.73 13.24
C GLU A 399 11.83 25.86 13.53
N THR A 400 12.68 25.36 12.62
CA THR A 400 14.13 25.44 12.76
C THR A 400 14.64 26.88 12.70
N ALA A 401 14.05 27.72 11.85
CA ALA A 401 14.34 29.15 11.81
C ALA A 401 13.94 29.88 13.11
N ALA A 402 12.81 29.52 13.72
CA ALA A 402 12.37 30.11 14.99
C ALA A 402 13.26 29.71 16.19
N LEU A 403 13.78 28.49 16.21
CA LEU A 403 14.65 28.01 17.30
C LEU A 403 16.02 28.70 17.30
N ALA A 404 16.56 29.04 16.12
CA ALA A 404 17.81 29.80 15.99
C ALA A 404 17.75 31.20 16.65
N ILE A 405 16.53 31.71 16.91
CA ILE A 405 16.28 33.06 17.44
C ILE A 405 16.01 33.03 18.96
N SER A 406 15.64 31.88 19.55
CA SER A 406 15.16 31.80 20.93
C SER A 406 16.21 31.30 21.94
N LEU A 407 16.51 32.10 22.97
CA LEU A 407 17.31 31.70 24.14
C LEU A 407 16.48 30.85 25.13
N LYS A 408 17.11 29.81 25.67
CA LYS A 408 16.53 28.65 26.39
C LYS A 408 15.67 28.99 27.62
N SER A 409 14.49 28.37 27.70
CA SER A 409 13.72 28.09 28.93
C SER A 409 13.12 26.68 28.78
N THR A 410 13.32 25.80 29.76
CA THR A 410 13.15 24.34 29.60
C THR A 410 12.10 23.73 30.53
N THR A 411 11.21 22.93 29.94
CA THR A 411 10.47 21.83 30.60
C THR A 411 10.83 20.50 29.90
N PRO A 412 10.72 19.33 30.57
CA PRO A 412 11.23 18.06 30.05
C PRO A 412 10.52 17.52 28.79
N ALA A 413 9.26 17.90 28.53
CA ALA A 413 8.58 17.56 27.29
C ALA A 413 9.02 18.44 26.10
N MET A 414 9.47 19.68 26.39
CA MET A 414 10.02 20.59 25.39
C MET A 414 11.45 20.20 24.98
N SER A 415 12.21 19.50 25.83
CA SER A 415 13.63 19.19 25.57
C SER A 415 13.86 18.13 24.48
N LEU A 416 12.95 17.18 24.28
CA LEU A 416 13.13 16.12 23.27
C LEU A 416 12.71 16.54 21.86
N GLY A 417 11.72 17.44 21.73
CA GLY A 417 11.44 18.13 20.47
C GLY A 417 12.61 19.04 20.07
N GLN A 418 13.30 19.62 21.05
CA GLN A 418 14.53 20.40 20.83
C GLN A 418 15.66 19.54 20.27
N ASP A 419 15.93 18.34 20.80
CA ASP A 419 16.98 17.46 20.26
C ASP A 419 16.78 17.14 18.75
N ALA A 420 15.52 16.93 18.35
CA ALA A 420 15.18 16.72 16.94
C ALA A 420 15.39 17.98 16.10
N GLN A 421 15.06 19.16 16.63
CA GLN A 421 15.27 20.43 15.96
C GLN A 421 16.75 20.82 15.89
N GLU A 422 17.55 20.56 16.93
CA GLU A 422 19.01 20.72 16.94
C GLU A 422 19.65 19.82 15.89
N THR A 423 19.26 18.54 15.83
CA THR A 423 19.71 17.62 14.77
C THR A 423 19.35 18.15 13.37
N LEU A 424 18.17 18.74 13.20
CA LEU A 424 17.73 19.31 11.92
C LEU A 424 18.48 20.59 11.51
N GLN A 425 19.08 21.33 12.46
CA GLN A 425 19.91 22.51 12.15
C GLN A 425 21.22 22.11 11.46
N ASP A 426 21.75 20.93 11.77
CA ASP A 426 22.97 20.39 11.17
C ASP A 426 22.73 19.67 9.84
N ILE A 427 21.46 19.48 9.46
CA ILE A 427 21.06 18.80 8.23
C ILE A 427 20.77 19.83 7.13
N ASP A 428 21.35 19.63 5.95
CA ASP A 428 20.87 20.27 4.73
C ASP A 428 19.52 19.65 4.33
N GLN A 429 18.44 20.19 4.92
CA GLN A 429 17.08 19.69 4.76
C GLN A 429 16.60 19.77 3.31
N VAL A 430 17.04 20.78 2.55
CA VAL A 430 16.62 20.97 1.16
C VAL A 430 17.28 19.93 0.26
N SER A 431 18.58 19.68 0.42
CA SER A 431 19.28 18.62 -0.33
C SER A 431 18.77 17.24 0.03
N LEU A 432 18.52 16.97 1.32
CA LEU A 432 17.91 15.72 1.76
C LEU A 432 16.52 15.52 1.14
N CYS A 433 15.66 16.54 1.17
CA CYS A 433 14.34 16.51 0.55
C CYS A 433 14.43 16.24 -0.96
N GLN A 434 15.30 16.96 -1.67
CA GLN A 434 15.53 16.79 -3.10
C GLN A 434 15.95 15.36 -3.47
N MET A 435 16.92 14.80 -2.74
CA MET A 435 17.40 13.44 -2.99
C MET A 435 16.32 12.39 -2.71
N LEU A 436 15.53 12.55 -1.64
CA LEU A 436 14.40 11.66 -1.34
C LEU A 436 13.32 11.71 -2.43
N LEU A 437 13.00 12.89 -2.98
CA LEU A 437 12.07 13.04 -4.10
C LEU A 437 12.60 12.36 -5.38
N ILE A 438 13.91 12.47 -5.66
CA ILE A 438 14.54 11.77 -6.78
C ILE A 438 14.43 10.25 -6.59
N MET A 439 14.66 9.73 -5.39
CA MET A 439 14.48 8.30 -5.08
C MET A 439 13.03 7.85 -5.30
N VAL A 440 12.07 8.68 -4.86
CA VAL A 440 10.63 8.43 -5.07
C VAL A 440 10.29 8.32 -6.55
N LEU A 441 10.77 9.27 -7.37
CA LEU A 441 10.54 9.26 -8.81
C LEU A 441 11.26 8.10 -9.51
N GLY A 442 12.46 7.73 -9.05
CA GLY A 442 13.21 6.58 -9.57
C GLY A 442 12.52 5.23 -9.33
N ALA A 443 11.72 5.13 -8.26
CA ALA A 443 10.95 3.92 -7.95
C ALA A 443 9.61 3.82 -8.70
N ALA A 444 9.12 4.93 -9.25
CA ALA A 444 7.87 4.98 -9.99
C ALA A 444 7.94 4.15 -11.29
N PRO A 445 6.86 3.44 -11.67
CA PRO A 445 6.83 2.75 -12.94
C PRO A 445 6.77 3.79 -14.06
N ALA A 446 7.81 3.87 -14.89
CA ALA A 446 8.01 4.95 -15.87
C ALA A 446 6.78 5.22 -16.76
N ALA A 447 6.11 4.18 -17.23
CA ALA A 447 4.91 4.30 -18.07
C ALA A 447 3.71 4.96 -17.38
N TYR A 448 3.66 4.95 -16.04
CA TYR A 448 2.55 5.48 -15.23
C TYR A 448 2.96 6.66 -14.35
N MET A 449 4.16 7.21 -14.55
CA MET A 449 4.66 8.32 -13.74
C MET A 449 3.76 9.57 -13.82
N LYS A 450 3.05 9.79 -14.93
CA LYS A 450 2.11 10.91 -15.05
C LYS A 450 0.73 10.64 -14.44
N GLU A 451 0.42 9.37 -14.14
CA GLU A 451 -0.88 8.93 -13.61
C GLU A 451 -0.82 8.65 -12.10
N TRP A 452 0.35 8.33 -11.54
CA TRP A 452 0.47 8.02 -10.12
C TRP A 452 0.60 9.28 -9.28
N ASP A 453 -0.42 9.55 -8.47
CA ASP A 453 -0.56 10.76 -7.65
C ASP A 453 0.72 11.09 -6.86
N LEU A 454 1.34 10.08 -6.23
CA LEU A 454 2.57 10.27 -5.47
C LEU A 454 3.73 10.79 -6.33
N SER A 455 3.88 10.28 -7.55
CA SER A 455 4.91 10.77 -8.47
C SER A 455 4.55 12.11 -9.13
N VAL A 456 3.27 12.47 -9.19
CA VAL A 456 2.85 13.81 -9.61
C VAL A 456 3.26 14.82 -8.55
N MET A 457 2.87 14.60 -7.29
CA MET A 457 3.20 15.47 -6.16
C MET A 457 4.72 15.58 -5.95
N ALA A 458 5.45 14.47 -6.10
CA ALA A 458 6.91 14.49 -5.96
C ALA A 458 7.60 15.33 -7.04
N ARG A 459 7.08 15.36 -8.27
CA ARG A 459 7.60 16.25 -9.32
C ARG A 459 7.30 17.71 -9.04
N GLU A 460 6.11 18.02 -8.53
CA GLU A 460 5.72 19.38 -8.17
C GLU A 460 6.65 19.93 -7.09
N MET A 461 6.82 19.21 -5.97
CA MET A 461 7.79 19.60 -4.93
C MET A 461 9.22 19.72 -5.44
N LEU A 462 9.65 18.81 -6.34
CA LEU A 462 10.99 18.87 -6.90
C LEU A 462 11.19 20.12 -7.78
N ALA A 463 10.19 20.48 -8.57
CA ALA A 463 10.21 21.69 -9.40
C ALA A 463 10.26 22.97 -8.56
N ASP A 464 9.65 22.98 -7.38
CA ASP A 464 9.75 24.11 -6.43
C ASP A 464 11.18 24.22 -5.86
N ILE A 465 11.80 23.10 -5.51
CA ILE A 465 13.18 23.06 -5.00
C ILE A 465 14.19 23.51 -6.06
N GLU A 466 13.98 23.12 -7.32
CA GLU A 466 14.85 23.49 -8.46
C GLU A 466 14.83 25.00 -8.75
N GLN A 467 13.84 25.74 -8.27
CA GLN A 467 13.75 27.20 -8.41
C GLN A 467 14.47 27.97 -7.30
N LEU A 468 14.97 27.30 -6.26
CA LEU A 468 15.66 27.95 -5.14
C LEU A 468 17.05 28.46 -5.57
N PRO A 469 17.37 29.75 -5.35
CA PRO A 469 18.66 30.32 -5.74
C PRO A 469 19.80 29.87 -4.81
N GLY A 470 21.05 29.91 -5.29
CA GLY A 470 22.25 29.73 -4.47
C GLY A 470 22.56 28.28 -4.07
N ARG A 471 22.07 27.32 -4.85
CA ARG A 471 22.24 25.87 -4.61
C ARG A 471 23.01 25.16 -5.73
N GLU A 472 23.84 25.90 -6.48
CA GLU A 472 24.53 25.38 -7.66
C GLU A 472 25.48 24.23 -7.30
N LYS A 473 26.16 24.34 -6.16
CA LYS A 473 27.11 23.33 -5.67
C LYS A 473 26.40 22.05 -5.25
N GLU A 474 25.36 22.17 -4.44
CA GLU A 474 24.53 21.06 -3.96
C GLU A 474 23.86 20.36 -5.14
N THR A 475 23.27 21.13 -6.06
CA THR A 475 22.63 20.61 -7.28
C THR A 475 23.63 19.85 -8.14
N SER A 476 24.85 20.36 -8.33
CA SER A 476 25.88 19.66 -9.08
C SER A 476 26.27 18.30 -8.47
N LEU A 477 26.35 18.20 -7.14
CA LEU A 477 26.62 16.93 -6.45
C LEU A 477 25.45 15.95 -6.57
N ILE A 478 24.22 16.45 -6.43
CA ILE A 478 22.99 15.66 -6.57
C ILE A 478 22.85 15.15 -8.01
N ASP A 479 23.14 15.96 -9.02
CA ASP A 479 23.10 15.57 -10.43
C ASP A 479 24.15 14.52 -10.76
N ALA A 480 25.37 14.65 -10.22
CA ALA A 480 26.42 13.65 -10.36
C ALA A 480 25.98 12.29 -9.77
N TRP A 481 25.38 12.30 -8.57
CA TRP A 481 24.81 11.10 -7.95
C TRP A 481 23.65 10.51 -8.77
N LYS A 482 22.72 11.34 -9.25
CA LYS A 482 21.58 10.92 -10.07
C LYS A 482 22.02 10.27 -11.37
N ALA A 483 23.07 10.81 -12.01
CA ALA A 483 23.62 10.27 -13.25
C ALA A 483 24.33 8.93 -13.03
N ASN A 484 25.13 8.80 -11.97
CA ASN A 484 25.97 7.63 -11.72
C ASN A 484 26.00 7.21 -10.24
N PRO A 485 24.88 6.67 -9.70
CA PRO A 485 24.72 6.47 -8.26
C PRO A 485 25.61 5.36 -7.67
N ARG A 486 26.32 4.60 -8.52
CA ARG A 486 27.18 3.47 -8.12
C ARG A 486 28.66 3.79 -8.05
N THR A 487 29.08 5.02 -8.40
CA THR A 487 30.47 5.43 -8.22
C THR A 487 30.79 5.58 -6.73
N GLU A 488 32.04 5.37 -6.33
CA GLU A 488 32.47 5.50 -4.94
C GLU A 488 32.13 6.88 -4.37
N GLN A 489 32.42 7.95 -5.13
CA GLN A 489 32.08 9.32 -4.74
C GLN A 489 30.57 9.53 -4.56
N SER A 490 29.74 9.00 -5.46
CA SER A 490 28.27 9.10 -5.35
C SER A 490 27.73 8.30 -4.18
N GLN A 491 28.32 7.14 -3.88
CA GLN A 491 27.95 6.33 -2.72
C GLN A 491 28.33 7.01 -1.41
N SER A 492 29.53 7.59 -1.30
CA SER A 492 29.95 8.36 -0.12
C SER A 492 29.08 9.60 0.08
N PHE A 493 28.75 10.31 -1.00
CA PHE A 493 27.84 11.46 -0.94
C PHE A 493 26.44 11.03 -0.50
N PHE A 494 25.89 9.95 -1.06
CA PHE A 494 24.58 9.43 -0.68
C PHE A 494 24.53 8.95 0.79
N GLU A 495 25.57 8.26 1.24
CA GLU A 495 25.69 7.82 2.64
C GLU A 495 25.67 9.02 3.59
N TYR A 496 26.44 10.06 3.29
CA TYR A 496 26.48 11.29 4.08
C TYR A 496 25.17 12.08 4.01
N ALA A 497 24.70 12.40 2.80
CA ALA A 497 23.59 13.34 2.59
C ALA A 497 22.21 12.74 2.89
N VAL A 498 22.06 11.41 2.81
CA VAL A 498 20.77 10.73 3.01
C VAL A 498 20.83 9.75 4.17
N VAL A 499 21.68 8.72 4.10
CA VAL A 499 21.61 7.58 5.02
C VAL A 499 21.91 8.00 6.46
N GLN A 500 23.00 8.75 6.68
CA GLN A 500 23.38 9.22 8.01
C GLN A 500 22.34 10.17 8.60
N GLN A 501 21.77 11.07 7.78
CA GLN A 501 20.79 12.06 8.24
C GLN A 501 19.46 11.41 8.65
N VAL A 502 18.94 10.50 7.82
CA VAL A 502 17.72 9.74 8.14
C VAL A 502 17.95 8.86 9.37
N LYS A 503 19.14 8.26 9.51
CA LYS A 503 19.50 7.43 10.68
C LYS A 503 19.62 8.25 11.96
N ALA A 504 20.22 9.45 11.90
CA ALA A 504 20.35 10.35 13.03
C ALA A 504 18.96 10.71 13.59
N LEU A 505 18.05 11.13 12.70
CA LEU A 505 16.66 11.43 13.06
C LEU A 505 15.94 10.19 13.61
N ALA A 506 16.05 9.04 12.94
CA ALA A 506 15.43 7.79 13.40
C ALA A 506 15.89 7.37 14.81
N GLY A 507 17.15 7.65 15.17
CA GLY A 507 17.71 7.33 16.48
C GLY A 507 17.01 8.02 17.66
N LEU A 508 16.30 9.12 17.41
CA LEU A 508 15.59 9.89 18.45
C LEU A 508 14.18 9.32 18.75
N ALA A 509 13.65 8.44 17.90
CA ALA A 509 12.25 8.02 17.96
C ALA A 509 11.86 7.34 19.28
N ALA A 510 12.73 6.48 19.83
CA ALA A 510 12.44 5.80 21.09
C ALA A 510 12.24 6.78 22.27
N ALA A 511 13.02 7.86 22.31
CA ALA A 511 12.91 8.88 23.34
C ALA A 511 11.64 9.73 23.17
N ILE A 512 11.31 10.13 21.94
CA ILE A 512 10.07 10.86 21.62
C ILE A 512 8.83 10.03 21.97
N LEU A 513 8.79 8.76 21.57
CA LEU A 513 7.67 7.86 21.86
C LEU A 513 7.48 7.69 23.36
N LYS A 514 8.58 7.53 24.11
CA LYS A 514 8.52 7.43 25.57
C LYS A 514 8.03 8.72 26.21
N ALA A 515 8.47 9.88 25.76
CA ALA A 515 8.05 11.16 26.35
C ALA A 515 6.56 11.47 26.11
N GLU A 516 6.06 11.21 24.90
CA GLU A 516 4.66 11.53 24.56
C GLU A 516 3.66 10.48 25.08
N PHE A 517 4.06 9.20 25.11
CA PHE A 517 3.13 8.07 25.34
C PHE A 517 3.41 7.18 26.56
N ALA A 518 4.46 7.44 27.37
CA ALA A 518 4.69 6.68 28.61
C ALA A 518 3.51 6.75 29.60
#